data_AF-A0AAP7LT49-F1
#
_entry.id   AF-A0AAP7LT49-F1
#
_cell.length_a   1.000
_cell.length_b   1.000
_cell.length_c   1.000
_cell.angle_alpha   90.00
_cell.angle_beta   90.00
_cell.angle_gamma   90.00
#
_symmetry.space_group_name_H-M   'P 1'
#
loop_
_entity.id
_entity.type
_entity.pdbx_description
1 polymer ?
#
loop_
_entity_poly.entity_id
_entity_poly.type
_entity_poly.pdbx_seq_one_letter_code
_entity_poly.pdbx_strand_id
1 'polypeptide(L)'
;MCYIDSEMENKGYRYARYVDDISFPFNFEEEKDKFYRDFNKLCMKYELKINDKKTEINDFPYIHTQNKDFIFNYFQNYSSNNEEETWIIGIKNFIDLCIDEERKGNKGAIKCIFPVIENTFEHKKINKNKISKIFGYSNNITKFNILQFILDLSLKDSKLTNRCLSLLNYLAIKMDDKKLVSKQVKQYFKNRKEEIRNLLVFYNKNNYHQEAYQILVYIVEYDVDILLRKNVLNLLNENTDNLSLSLLTIIYLRKPWKIEILLEKIDDLFKNSKDYYPEKIGVMSQNLWYFRYFIYYLIKEDVIPKNKINSYCNSQNYSSNQKGYKSDLNWCYINSNDAVDEFFNELLEGKIPLIDLEYVNLI
;
A
#
# COMPACT_ATOMS: atom_id res chain seq x y z
N MET A 1 -7.87 31.00 1.85
CA MET A 1 -9.30 30.70 2.05
C MET A 1 -10.07 31.86 2.71
N CYS A 2 -9.73 32.35 3.90
CA CYS A 2 -10.49 33.45 4.54
C CYS A 2 -10.60 34.75 3.70
N TYR A 3 -9.55 35.08 2.92
CA TYR A 3 -9.60 36.20 1.98
C TYR A 3 -10.58 35.97 0.81
N ILE A 4 -10.71 34.71 0.36
CA ILE A 4 -11.70 34.34 -0.67
C ILE A 4 -13.10 34.51 -0.11
N ASP A 5 -13.33 34.13 1.16
CA ASP A 5 -14.63 34.35 1.80
C ASP A 5 -15.01 35.82 1.89
N SER A 6 -14.09 36.67 2.34
CA SER A 6 -14.34 38.11 2.41
C SER A 6 -14.65 38.70 1.03
N GLU A 7 -13.92 38.31 -0.02
CA GLU A 7 -14.19 38.79 -1.38
C GLU A 7 -15.50 38.26 -1.96
N MET A 8 -15.87 37.01 -1.68
CA MET A 8 -17.13 36.43 -2.14
C MET A 8 -18.34 37.01 -1.38
N GLU A 9 -18.19 37.28 -0.08
CA GLU A 9 -19.21 37.96 0.72
C GLU A 9 -19.41 39.41 0.26
N ASN A 10 -18.33 40.13 -0.06
CA ASN A 10 -18.41 41.48 -0.65
C ASN A 10 -19.10 41.47 -2.03
N LYS A 11 -19.05 40.35 -2.76
CA LYS A 11 -19.81 40.16 -4.01
C LYS A 11 -21.28 39.75 -3.80
N GLY A 12 -21.70 39.59 -2.54
CA GLY A 12 -23.07 39.28 -2.14
C GLY A 12 -23.41 37.79 -2.11
N TYR A 13 -22.43 36.89 -2.20
CA TYR A 13 -22.69 35.46 -2.16
C TYR A 13 -22.89 34.95 -0.73
N ARG A 14 -23.85 34.04 -0.56
CA ARG A 14 -24.02 33.25 0.67
C ARG A 14 -23.79 31.78 0.34
N TYR A 15 -22.76 31.19 0.93
CA TYR A 15 -22.38 29.81 0.72
C TYR A 15 -21.85 29.21 2.03
N ALA A 16 -21.81 27.88 2.11
CA ALA A 16 -21.19 27.17 3.21
C ALA A 16 -19.77 26.74 2.82
N ARG A 17 -18.83 26.82 3.76
CA ARG A 17 -17.45 26.34 3.58
C ARG A 17 -17.00 25.49 4.76
N TYR A 18 -16.38 24.35 4.46
CA TYR A 18 -15.64 23.54 5.41
C TYR A 18 -14.22 23.32 4.88
N VAL A 19 -13.24 24.03 5.44
CA VAL A 19 -11.85 24.06 4.96
C VAL A 19 -11.77 24.48 3.48
N ASP A 20 -11.56 23.56 2.56
CA ASP A 20 -11.51 23.74 1.10
C ASP A 20 -12.81 23.33 0.38
N ASP A 21 -13.71 22.62 1.06
CA ASP A 21 -15.01 22.23 0.51
C ASP A 21 -16.00 23.40 0.58
N ILE A 22 -16.60 23.74 -0.56
CA ILE A 22 -17.54 24.87 -0.71
C ILE A 22 -18.85 24.38 -1.29
N SER A 23 -19.95 24.81 -0.69
CA SER A 23 -21.31 24.48 -1.12
C SER A 23 -22.11 25.76 -1.31
N PHE A 24 -22.52 26.02 -2.55
CA PHE A 24 -23.31 27.19 -2.92
C PHE A 24 -24.72 26.75 -3.34
N PRO A 25 -25.77 27.15 -2.58
CA PRO A 25 -27.14 26.90 -2.99
C PRO A 25 -27.54 27.89 -4.10
N PHE A 26 -28.22 27.39 -5.13
CA PHE A 26 -28.75 28.19 -6.23
C PHE A 26 -30.12 27.67 -6.65
N ASN A 27 -30.97 28.53 -7.20
CA ASN A 27 -32.27 28.14 -7.76
C ASN A 27 -32.29 28.23 -9.29
N PHE A 28 -31.41 29.06 -9.86
CA PHE A 28 -31.33 29.29 -11.31
C PHE A 28 -29.93 29.00 -11.83
N GLU A 29 -29.84 28.51 -13.05
CA GLU A 29 -28.57 28.17 -13.72
C GLU A 29 -27.64 29.39 -13.84
N GLU A 30 -28.23 30.58 -14.05
CA GLU A 30 -27.48 31.83 -14.14
C GLU A 30 -26.75 32.16 -12.84
N GLU A 31 -27.33 31.83 -11.67
CA GLU A 31 -26.70 32.04 -10.36
C GLU A 31 -25.50 31.10 -10.19
N LYS A 32 -25.68 29.83 -10.56
CA LYS A 32 -24.62 28.81 -10.55
C LYS A 32 -23.44 29.24 -11.41
N ASP A 33 -23.70 29.59 -12.67
CA ASP A 33 -22.67 29.97 -13.63
C ASP A 33 -21.94 31.26 -13.21
N LYS A 34 -22.68 32.21 -12.62
CA LYS A 34 -22.10 33.44 -12.07
C LYS A 34 -21.20 33.14 -10.87
N PHE A 35 -21.66 32.35 -9.91
CA PHE A 35 -20.88 31.94 -8.74
C PHE A 35 -19.61 31.19 -9.17
N TYR A 36 -19.74 30.17 -10.03
CA TYR A 36 -18.60 29.35 -10.47
C TYR A 36 -17.52 30.19 -11.12
N ARG A 37 -17.90 31.10 -12.02
CA ARG A 37 -16.98 32.01 -12.72
C ARG A 37 -16.29 32.98 -11.76
N ASP A 38 -17.04 33.57 -10.83
CA ASP A 38 -16.47 34.52 -9.86
C ASP A 38 -15.53 33.84 -8.88
N PHE A 39 -15.89 32.64 -8.43
CA PHE A 39 -15.10 31.82 -7.54
C PHE A 39 -13.82 31.33 -8.22
N ASN A 40 -13.91 30.83 -9.46
CA ASN A 40 -12.75 30.38 -10.24
C ASN A 40 -11.74 31.51 -10.47
N LYS A 41 -12.20 32.74 -10.77
CA LYS A 41 -11.32 33.91 -10.88
C LYS A 41 -10.56 34.20 -9.58
N LEU A 42 -11.23 34.05 -8.43
CA LEU A 42 -10.59 34.22 -7.13
C LEU A 42 -9.60 33.10 -6.83
N CYS A 43 -9.94 31.85 -7.15
CA CYS A 43 -8.99 30.73 -7.04
C CYS A 43 -7.72 31.01 -7.84
N MET A 44 -7.86 31.41 -9.12
CA MET A 44 -6.71 31.75 -9.96
C MET A 44 -5.86 32.89 -9.40
N LYS A 45 -6.49 33.94 -8.84
CA LYS A 45 -5.79 35.07 -8.19
C LYS A 45 -4.90 34.63 -7.03
N TYR A 46 -5.28 33.56 -6.33
CA TYR A 46 -4.55 33.00 -5.20
C TYR A 46 -3.79 31.71 -5.54
N GLU A 47 -3.54 31.45 -6.84
CA GLU A 47 -2.82 30.27 -7.32
C GLU A 47 -3.46 28.93 -6.91
N LEU A 48 -4.78 28.92 -6.71
CA LEU A 48 -5.59 27.73 -6.45
C LEU A 48 -6.31 27.28 -7.72
N LYS A 49 -6.65 25.99 -7.77
CA LYS A 49 -7.41 25.40 -8.88
C LYS A 49 -8.59 24.60 -8.36
N ILE A 50 -9.76 24.80 -8.98
CA ILE A 50 -10.95 24.00 -8.72
C ILE A 50 -10.73 22.59 -9.28
N ASN A 51 -11.10 21.57 -8.50
CA ASN A 51 -11.04 20.19 -8.93
C ASN A 51 -12.33 19.78 -9.63
N ASP A 52 -12.38 19.95 -10.96
CA ASP A 52 -13.56 19.64 -11.78
C ASP A 52 -14.07 18.19 -11.61
N LYS A 53 -13.20 17.24 -11.21
CA LYS A 53 -13.60 15.84 -10.98
C LYS A 53 -14.40 15.64 -9.69
N LYS A 54 -14.29 16.58 -8.74
CA LYS A 54 -14.97 16.55 -7.45
C LYS A 54 -16.14 17.53 -7.36
N THR A 55 -16.21 18.50 -8.28
CA THR A 55 -17.30 19.46 -8.31
C THR A 55 -18.54 18.80 -8.91
N GLU A 56 -19.62 18.73 -8.12
CA GLU A 56 -20.88 18.12 -8.50
C GLU A 56 -22.07 19.04 -8.17
N ILE A 57 -23.17 18.85 -8.90
CA ILE A 57 -24.45 19.50 -8.64
C ILE A 57 -25.34 18.47 -7.96
N ASN A 58 -25.89 18.84 -6.80
CA ASN A 58 -26.76 17.98 -6.01
C ASN A 58 -28.13 18.66 -5.84
N ASP A 59 -29.21 17.94 -6.16
CA ASP A 59 -30.58 18.45 -5.99
C ASP A 59 -31.05 18.34 -4.54
N PHE A 60 -31.76 19.39 -4.06
CA PHE A 60 -32.41 19.40 -2.75
C PHE A 60 -33.90 18.98 -2.87
N PRO A 61 -34.46 18.18 -1.93
CA PRO A 61 -33.84 17.63 -0.73
C PRO A 61 -32.79 16.59 -1.10
N TYR A 62 -31.65 16.62 -0.38
CA TYR A 62 -30.59 15.64 -0.57
C TYR A 62 -31.20 14.25 -0.43
N ILE A 63 -31.37 13.54 -1.55
CA ILE A 63 -31.74 12.13 -1.51
C ILE A 63 -30.54 11.45 -0.86
N HIS A 64 -30.66 11.10 0.43
CA HIS A 64 -29.63 10.36 1.15
C HIS A 64 -29.49 8.96 0.52
N THR A 65 -28.77 8.87 -0.59
CA THR A 65 -28.26 7.63 -1.18
C THR A 65 -27.14 7.01 -0.32
N GLN A 66 -26.81 7.63 0.83
CA GLN A 66 -25.65 7.32 1.67
C GLN A 66 -26.00 7.02 3.13
N ASN A 67 -27.20 6.50 3.45
CA ASN A 67 -27.43 6.10 4.83
C ASN A 67 -26.60 4.84 5.16
N LYS A 68 -25.47 4.99 5.87
CA LYS A 68 -24.61 3.86 6.30
C LYS A 68 -25.15 3.12 7.52
N ASP A 69 -26.24 3.57 8.12
CA ASP A 69 -26.82 2.96 9.33
C ASP A 69 -27.16 1.50 9.09
N PHE A 70 -27.70 1.12 7.94
CA PHE A 70 -28.01 -0.28 7.66
C PHE A 70 -26.75 -1.13 7.48
N ILE A 71 -25.64 -0.55 6.98
CA ILE A 71 -24.34 -1.23 6.86
C ILE A 71 -23.78 -1.48 8.26
N PHE A 72 -23.74 -0.45 9.10
CA PHE A 72 -23.20 -0.54 10.45
C PHE A 72 -24.05 -1.43 11.36
N ASN A 73 -25.37 -1.47 11.15
CA ASN A 73 -26.30 -2.28 11.92
C ASN A 73 -26.64 -3.64 11.27
N TYR A 74 -25.93 -4.06 10.21
CA TYR A 74 -26.24 -5.28 9.47
C TYR A 74 -26.37 -6.52 10.38
N PHE A 75 -25.45 -6.65 11.34
CA PHE A 75 -25.43 -7.77 12.27
C PHE A 75 -26.25 -7.53 13.55
N GLN A 76 -27.11 -6.51 13.63
CA GLN A 76 -27.84 -6.19 14.86
C GLN A 76 -28.62 -7.41 15.41
N ASN A 77 -29.30 -8.15 14.51
CA ASN A 77 -30.10 -9.33 14.85
C ASN A 77 -29.27 -10.62 15.04
N TYR A 78 -27.96 -10.58 14.83
CA TYR A 78 -27.09 -11.72 15.12
C TYR A 78 -26.80 -11.80 16.63
N SER A 79 -26.60 -13.00 17.12
CA SER A 79 -26.27 -13.31 18.50
C SER A 79 -25.06 -14.23 18.54
N SER A 80 -24.39 -14.28 19.70
CA SER A 80 -23.31 -15.24 19.96
C SER A 80 -23.77 -16.70 19.85
N ASN A 81 -25.08 -16.96 19.94
CA ASN A 81 -25.67 -18.29 19.87
C ASN A 81 -25.95 -18.75 18.44
N ASN A 82 -26.08 -17.86 17.45
CA ASN A 82 -26.32 -18.26 16.06
C ASN A 82 -25.25 -19.22 15.55
N GLU A 83 -25.64 -20.28 14.86
CA GLU A 83 -24.71 -21.30 14.35
C GLU A 83 -23.60 -20.72 13.45
N GLU A 84 -22.46 -21.42 13.39
CA GLU A 84 -21.31 -21.02 12.57
C GLU A 84 -21.70 -20.81 11.10
N GLU A 85 -22.57 -21.66 10.55
CA GLU A 85 -23.05 -21.54 9.17
C GLU A 85 -23.83 -20.25 8.92
N THR A 86 -24.69 -19.86 9.87
CA THR A 86 -25.41 -18.59 9.83
C THR A 86 -24.45 -17.40 9.81
N TRP A 87 -23.38 -17.45 10.60
CA TRP A 87 -22.34 -16.42 10.57
C TRP A 87 -21.58 -16.39 9.23
N ILE A 88 -21.26 -17.55 8.67
CA ILE A 88 -20.54 -17.66 7.40
C ILE A 88 -21.36 -17.04 6.25
N ILE A 89 -22.63 -17.42 6.15
CA ILE A 89 -23.56 -16.88 5.16
C ILE A 89 -23.78 -15.39 5.40
N GLY A 90 -23.95 -14.99 6.66
CA GLY A 90 -24.13 -13.59 7.07
C GLY A 90 -22.98 -12.69 6.64
N ILE A 91 -21.73 -13.08 6.88
CA ILE A 91 -20.56 -12.30 6.49
C ILE A 91 -20.44 -12.23 4.97
N LYS A 92 -20.68 -13.33 4.25
CA LYS A 92 -20.67 -13.31 2.79
C LYS A 92 -21.72 -12.32 2.25
N ASN A 93 -22.95 -12.41 2.73
CA ASN A 93 -24.04 -11.53 2.30
C ASN A 93 -23.79 -10.06 2.68
N PHE A 94 -23.15 -9.81 3.82
CA PHE A 94 -22.72 -8.47 4.20
C PHE A 94 -21.68 -7.88 3.25
N ILE A 95 -20.69 -8.68 2.84
CA ILE A 95 -19.69 -8.26 1.86
C ILE A 95 -20.35 -7.98 0.52
N ASP A 96 -21.23 -8.87 0.05
CA ASP A 96 -21.98 -8.70 -1.20
C ASP A 96 -22.82 -7.40 -1.17
N LEU A 97 -23.49 -7.11 -0.05
CA LEU A 97 -24.22 -5.85 0.18
C LEU A 97 -23.28 -4.64 0.07
N CYS A 98 -22.13 -4.66 0.74
CA CYS A 98 -21.19 -3.53 0.70
C CYS A 98 -20.66 -3.28 -0.73
N ILE A 99 -20.44 -4.34 -1.51
CA ILE A 99 -20.03 -4.24 -2.92
C ILE A 99 -21.16 -3.61 -3.76
N ASP A 100 -22.40 -4.04 -3.55
CA ASP A 100 -23.57 -3.51 -4.26
C ASP A 100 -23.79 -2.02 -3.93
N GLU A 101 -23.66 -1.63 -2.67
CA GLU A 101 -23.80 -0.24 -2.23
C GLU A 101 -22.69 0.67 -2.79
N GLU A 102 -21.44 0.19 -2.83
CA GLU A 102 -20.35 0.93 -3.46
C GLU A 102 -20.60 1.15 -4.97
N ARG A 103 -21.19 0.15 -5.65
CA ARG A 103 -21.59 0.23 -7.06
C ARG A 103 -22.72 1.23 -7.29
N LYS A 104 -23.68 1.32 -6.37
CA LYS A 104 -24.78 2.30 -6.39
C LYS A 104 -24.35 3.73 -6.04
N GLY A 105 -23.09 3.93 -5.64
CA GLY A 105 -22.54 5.26 -5.35
C GLY A 105 -22.38 5.57 -3.86
N ASN A 106 -22.72 4.66 -2.94
CA ASN A 106 -22.47 4.82 -1.50
C ASN A 106 -20.97 4.61 -1.20
N LYS A 107 -20.17 5.65 -1.45
CA LYS A 107 -18.72 5.57 -1.41
C LYS A 107 -18.19 5.21 -0.02
N GLY A 108 -17.28 4.24 0.00
CA GLY A 108 -16.67 3.72 1.22
C GLY A 108 -17.47 2.63 1.92
N ALA A 109 -18.56 2.13 1.32
CA ALA A 109 -19.27 0.94 1.82
C ALA A 109 -18.34 -0.27 1.90
N ILE A 110 -17.49 -0.51 0.90
CA ILE A 110 -16.51 -1.60 0.94
C ILE A 110 -15.50 -1.42 2.09
N LYS A 111 -15.13 -0.17 2.41
CA LYS A 111 -14.22 0.10 3.53
C LYS A 111 -14.84 -0.22 4.89
N CYS A 112 -16.17 -0.22 5.00
CA CYS A 112 -16.88 -0.56 6.23
C CYS A 112 -16.83 -2.05 6.56
N ILE A 113 -16.54 -2.93 5.58
CA ILE A 113 -16.48 -4.38 5.79
C ILE A 113 -15.57 -4.74 6.97
N PHE A 114 -14.35 -4.18 6.97
CA PHE A 114 -13.33 -4.49 7.96
C PHE A 114 -13.74 -4.08 9.40
N PRO A 115 -14.00 -2.79 9.69
CA PRO A 115 -14.36 -2.37 11.05
C PRO A 115 -15.71 -2.92 11.51
N VAL A 116 -16.69 -3.13 10.63
CA VAL A 116 -17.98 -3.72 11.03
C VAL A 116 -17.80 -5.16 11.49
N ILE A 117 -16.99 -5.96 10.78
CA ILE A 117 -16.67 -7.32 11.21
C ILE A 117 -15.93 -7.29 12.57
N GLU A 118 -14.87 -6.49 12.70
CA GLU A 118 -14.11 -6.37 13.96
C GLU A 118 -15.01 -6.00 15.14
N ASN A 119 -15.75 -4.89 15.02
CA ASN A 119 -16.63 -4.37 16.07
C ASN A 119 -17.77 -5.35 16.40
N THR A 120 -18.36 -6.01 15.39
CA THR A 120 -19.44 -6.98 15.62
C THR A 120 -18.95 -8.13 16.48
N PHE A 121 -17.80 -8.70 16.15
CA PHE A 121 -17.23 -9.83 16.86
C PHE A 121 -16.78 -9.47 18.28
N GLU A 122 -16.28 -8.24 18.46
CA GLU A 122 -15.92 -7.70 19.76
C GLU A 122 -17.15 -7.45 20.65
N HIS A 123 -18.11 -6.64 20.18
CA HIS A 123 -19.29 -6.28 20.96
C HIS A 123 -20.19 -7.46 21.30
N LYS A 124 -20.37 -8.40 20.35
CA LYS A 124 -21.16 -9.63 20.60
C LYS A 124 -20.38 -10.70 21.35
N LYS A 125 -19.12 -10.43 21.72
CA LYS A 125 -18.25 -11.33 22.50
C LYS A 125 -18.21 -12.74 21.92
N ILE A 126 -18.05 -12.85 20.61
CA ILE A 126 -17.97 -14.15 19.94
C ILE A 126 -16.70 -14.87 20.43
N ASN A 127 -16.85 -16.11 20.90
CA ASN A 127 -15.73 -16.84 21.50
C ASN A 127 -14.71 -17.28 20.43
N LYS A 128 -13.44 -17.41 20.83
CA LYS A 128 -12.33 -17.70 19.90
C LYS A 128 -12.51 -18.96 19.05
N ASN A 129 -13.06 -20.03 19.63
CA ASN A 129 -13.30 -21.30 18.92
C ASN A 129 -14.31 -21.12 17.79
N LYS A 130 -15.36 -20.33 18.03
CA LYS A 130 -16.39 -20.02 17.04
C LYS A 130 -15.84 -19.17 15.89
N ILE A 131 -15.03 -18.16 16.21
CA ILE A 131 -14.34 -17.34 15.20
C ILE A 131 -13.42 -18.21 14.33
N SER A 132 -12.63 -19.08 14.97
CA SER A 132 -11.73 -20.03 14.28
C SER A 132 -12.50 -20.95 13.32
N LYS A 133 -13.65 -21.49 13.74
CA LYS A 133 -14.51 -22.28 12.83
C LYS A 133 -15.08 -21.47 11.67
N ILE A 134 -15.56 -20.25 11.91
CA ILE A 134 -16.14 -19.38 10.88
C ILE A 134 -15.10 -19.05 9.80
N PHE A 135 -13.93 -18.55 10.21
CA PHE A 135 -12.89 -18.11 9.27
C PHE A 135 -11.99 -19.26 8.78
N GLY A 136 -11.98 -20.39 9.48
CA GLY A 136 -11.34 -21.64 9.08
C GLY A 136 -12.18 -22.49 8.13
N TYR A 137 -13.48 -22.20 8.01
CA TYR A 137 -14.40 -22.94 7.15
C TYR A 137 -13.91 -22.97 5.69
N SER A 138 -13.96 -24.14 5.07
CA SER A 138 -13.74 -24.30 3.63
C SER A 138 -14.85 -25.17 3.07
N ASN A 139 -15.58 -24.66 2.09
CA ASN A 139 -16.61 -25.45 1.43
C ASN A 139 -15.97 -26.57 0.61
N ASN A 140 -16.38 -27.82 0.81
CA ASN A 140 -15.75 -28.96 0.14
C ASN A 140 -15.91 -28.96 -1.38
N ILE A 141 -17.00 -28.37 -1.89
CA ILE A 141 -17.35 -28.35 -3.32
C ILE A 141 -16.79 -27.10 -3.97
N THR A 142 -17.18 -25.91 -3.49
CA THR A 142 -16.82 -24.62 -4.11
C THR A 142 -15.43 -24.13 -3.69
N LYS A 143 -14.83 -24.74 -2.66
CA LYS A 143 -13.58 -24.29 -2.01
C LYS A 143 -13.66 -22.89 -1.40
N PHE A 144 -14.88 -22.34 -1.25
CA PHE A 144 -15.11 -21.03 -0.65
C PHE A 144 -14.58 -20.95 0.79
N ASN A 145 -13.90 -19.85 1.10
CA ASN A 145 -13.46 -19.45 2.43
C ASN A 145 -13.58 -17.92 2.57
N ILE A 146 -14.08 -17.46 3.73
CA ILE A 146 -14.36 -16.04 3.96
C ILE A 146 -13.08 -15.19 3.99
N LEU A 147 -12.00 -15.67 4.64
CA LEU A 147 -10.74 -14.92 4.67
C LEU A 147 -10.18 -14.73 3.26
N GLN A 148 -10.20 -15.78 2.45
CA GLN A 148 -9.76 -15.72 1.06
C GLN A 148 -10.64 -14.78 0.23
N PHE A 149 -11.94 -14.72 0.51
CA PHE A 149 -12.85 -13.79 -0.17
C PHE A 149 -12.61 -12.32 0.21
N ILE A 150 -12.35 -12.04 1.49
CA ILE A 150 -11.96 -10.71 1.96
C ILE A 150 -10.60 -10.30 1.38
N LEU A 151 -9.65 -11.23 1.30
CA LEU A 151 -8.34 -11.00 0.68
C LEU A 151 -8.44 -10.74 -0.83
N ASP A 152 -9.32 -11.45 -1.55
CA ASP A 152 -9.58 -11.15 -2.96
C ASP A 152 -10.13 -9.74 -3.15
N LEU A 153 -11.03 -9.32 -2.27
CA LEU A 153 -11.56 -7.96 -2.29
C LEU A 153 -10.47 -6.91 -2.03
N SER A 154 -9.56 -7.16 -1.09
CA SER A 154 -8.51 -6.19 -0.75
C SER A 154 -7.49 -5.99 -1.88
N LEU A 155 -7.31 -7.00 -2.74
CA LEU A 155 -6.41 -6.94 -3.89
C LEU A 155 -7.03 -6.26 -5.13
N LYS A 156 -8.35 -6.01 -5.12
CA LYS A 156 -9.07 -5.30 -6.19
C LYS A 156 -9.01 -3.78 -6.07
N ASP A 157 -8.85 -3.26 -4.86
CA ASP A 157 -8.67 -1.83 -4.61
C ASP A 157 -7.55 -1.63 -3.62
N SER A 158 -6.53 -0.92 -4.08
CA SER A 158 -5.32 -0.71 -3.34
C SER A 158 -5.53 0.06 -2.02
N LYS A 159 -6.61 0.80 -1.86
CA LYS A 159 -6.91 1.49 -0.60
C LYS A 159 -7.37 0.56 0.53
N LEU A 160 -7.59 -0.72 0.24
CA LEU A 160 -8.15 -1.70 1.19
C LEU A 160 -7.08 -2.56 1.87
N THR A 161 -5.85 -2.63 1.34
CA THR A 161 -4.82 -3.56 1.82
C THR A 161 -4.52 -3.37 3.31
N ASN A 162 -4.27 -2.15 3.78
CA ASN A 162 -3.97 -1.90 5.20
C ASN A 162 -5.15 -2.26 6.11
N ARG A 163 -6.39 -2.05 5.65
CA ARG A 163 -7.60 -2.43 6.41
C ARG A 163 -7.75 -3.94 6.50
N CYS A 164 -7.45 -4.63 5.40
CA CYS A 164 -7.44 -6.08 5.37
C CYS A 164 -6.34 -6.65 6.28
N LEU A 165 -5.11 -6.13 6.22
CA LEU A 165 -4.03 -6.54 7.12
C LEU A 165 -4.39 -6.32 8.60
N SER A 166 -5.01 -5.17 8.92
CA SER A 166 -5.56 -4.91 10.27
C SER A 166 -6.55 -5.98 10.70
N LEU A 167 -7.53 -6.30 9.85
CA LEU A 167 -8.52 -7.35 10.13
C LEU A 167 -7.87 -8.72 10.27
N LEU A 168 -6.95 -9.09 9.40
CA LEU A 168 -6.25 -10.38 9.47
C LEU A 168 -5.42 -10.49 10.77
N ASN A 169 -4.79 -9.41 11.21
CA ASN A 169 -4.07 -9.35 12.49
C ASN A 169 -5.03 -9.44 13.67
N TYR A 170 -6.13 -8.66 13.66
CA TYR A 170 -7.19 -8.74 14.67
C TYR A 170 -7.70 -10.18 14.80
N LEU A 171 -8.01 -10.84 13.68
CA LEU A 171 -8.51 -12.21 13.68
C LEU A 171 -7.45 -13.18 14.21
N ALA A 172 -6.17 -13.04 13.82
CA ALA A 172 -5.09 -13.87 14.33
C ALA A 172 -4.98 -13.79 15.86
N ILE A 173 -5.08 -12.59 16.44
CA ILE A 173 -5.06 -12.35 17.89
C ILE A 173 -6.34 -12.90 18.54
N LYS A 174 -7.51 -12.57 17.98
CA LYS A 174 -8.81 -12.92 18.57
C LYS A 174 -9.09 -14.42 18.57
N MET A 175 -8.61 -15.13 17.55
CA MET A 175 -8.69 -16.59 17.45
C MET A 175 -7.61 -17.29 18.26
N ASP A 176 -6.53 -16.58 18.64
CA ASP A 176 -5.30 -17.18 19.19
C ASP A 176 -4.71 -18.23 18.22
N ASP A 177 -4.78 -17.93 16.90
CA ASP A 177 -4.39 -18.83 15.82
C ASP A 177 -3.87 -18.08 14.59
N LYS A 178 -2.63 -17.58 14.70
CA LYS A 178 -1.91 -16.96 13.56
C LYS A 178 -1.67 -17.96 12.42
N LYS A 179 -1.58 -19.27 12.73
CA LYS A 179 -1.30 -20.31 11.73
C LYS A 179 -2.46 -20.51 10.77
N LEU A 180 -3.69 -20.44 11.26
CA LEU A 180 -4.89 -20.53 10.42
C LEU A 180 -4.96 -19.38 9.42
N VAL A 181 -4.77 -18.13 9.88
CA VAL A 181 -4.77 -16.96 9.00
C VAL A 181 -3.67 -17.09 7.94
N SER A 182 -2.44 -17.39 8.37
CA SER A 182 -1.31 -17.59 7.45
C SER A 182 -1.57 -18.72 6.44
N LYS A 183 -2.15 -19.85 6.88
CA LYS A 183 -2.53 -20.96 6.00
C LYS A 183 -3.51 -20.52 4.92
N GLN A 184 -4.56 -19.77 5.27
CA GLN A 184 -5.55 -19.32 4.30
C GLN A 184 -4.98 -18.33 3.29
N VAL A 185 -4.15 -17.38 3.73
CA VAL A 185 -3.46 -16.44 2.84
C VAL A 185 -2.52 -17.20 1.89
N LYS A 186 -1.66 -18.07 2.41
CA LYS A 186 -0.75 -18.90 1.58
C LYS A 186 -1.51 -19.74 0.57
N GLN A 187 -2.62 -20.36 0.98
CA GLN A 187 -3.45 -21.19 0.10
C GLN A 187 -4.07 -20.37 -1.03
N TYR A 188 -4.60 -19.19 -0.74
CA TYR A 188 -5.15 -18.28 -1.75
C TYR A 188 -4.12 -17.92 -2.82
N PHE A 189 -2.93 -17.45 -2.41
CA PHE A 189 -1.87 -17.09 -3.35
C PHE A 189 -1.36 -18.30 -4.14
N LYS A 190 -1.24 -19.47 -3.50
CA LYS A 190 -0.81 -20.71 -4.17
C LYS A 190 -1.79 -21.12 -5.26
N ASN A 191 -3.09 -21.01 -5.00
CA ASN A 191 -4.14 -21.37 -5.97
C ASN A 191 -4.14 -20.42 -7.17
N ARG A 192 -3.72 -19.16 -6.99
CA ARG A 192 -3.70 -18.12 -8.03
C ARG A 192 -2.29 -17.73 -8.49
N LYS A 193 -1.29 -18.59 -8.27
CA LYS A 193 0.13 -18.23 -8.44
C LYS A 193 0.47 -17.66 -9.83
N GLU A 194 -0.06 -18.24 -10.91
CA GLU A 194 0.26 -17.77 -12.27
C GLU A 194 -0.46 -16.46 -12.59
N GLU A 195 -1.71 -16.32 -12.13
CA GLU A 195 -2.47 -15.08 -12.26
C GLU A 195 -1.76 -13.93 -11.53
N ILE A 196 -1.32 -14.15 -10.29
CA ILE A 196 -0.64 -13.14 -9.49
C ILE A 196 0.71 -12.75 -10.09
N ARG A 197 1.47 -13.73 -10.62
CA ARG A 197 2.70 -13.43 -11.38
C ARG A 197 2.42 -12.57 -12.60
N ASN A 198 1.36 -12.89 -13.35
CA ASN A 198 0.97 -12.11 -14.54
C ASN A 198 0.51 -10.71 -14.16
N LEU A 199 -0.24 -10.55 -13.06
CA LEU A 199 -0.65 -9.25 -12.52
C LEU A 199 0.55 -8.41 -12.13
N LEU A 200 1.53 -8.97 -11.40
CA LEU A 200 2.75 -8.24 -11.04
C LEU A 200 3.52 -7.74 -12.28
N VAL A 201 3.65 -8.58 -13.31
CA VAL A 201 4.28 -8.19 -14.58
C VAL A 201 3.48 -7.09 -15.26
N PHE A 202 2.15 -7.21 -15.29
CA PHE A 202 1.26 -6.21 -15.87
C PHE A 202 1.36 -4.88 -15.10
N TYR A 203 1.34 -4.90 -13.78
CA TYR A 203 1.44 -3.72 -12.92
C TYR A 203 2.78 -3.01 -13.07
N ASN A 204 3.89 -3.76 -13.09
CA ASN A 204 5.22 -3.18 -13.34
C ASN A 204 5.30 -2.52 -14.73
N LYS A 205 4.77 -3.14 -15.78
CA LYS A 205 4.78 -2.55 -17.14
C LYS A 205 3.92 -1.30 -17.28
N ASN A 206 2.89 -1.13 -16.45
CA ASN A 206 1.94 -0.02 -16.53
C ASN A 206 2.10 1.00 -15.38
N ASN A 207 3.18 0.91 -14.59
CA ASN A 207 3.45 1.80 -13.45
C ASN A 207 2.33 1.81 -12.38
N TYR A 208 1.66 0.68 -12.19
CA TYR A 208 0.67 0.46 -11.11
C TYR A 208 1.40 0.06 -9.81
N HIS A 209 2.20 0.99 -9.31
CA HIS A 209 3.11 0.78 -8.18
C HIS A 209 2.36 0.37 -6.91
N GLN A 210 1.21 0.98 -6.63
CA GLN A 210 0.45 0.72 -5.40
C GLN A 210 -0.10 -0.71 -5.37
N GLU A 211 -0.61 -1.19 -6.50
CA GLU A 211 -1.16 -2.54 -6.66
C GLU A 211 -0.05 -3.60 -6.59
N ALA A 212 1.10 -3.34 -7.22
CA ALA A 212 2.27 -4.22 -7.14
C ALA A 212 2.80 -4.31 -5.70
N TYR A 213 3.00 -3.17 -5.05
CA TYR A 213 3.46 -3.07 -3.67
C TYR A 213 2.62 -3.93 -2.73
N GLN A 214 1.31 -3.95 -2.88
CA GLN A 214 0.41 -4.65 -1.97
C GLN A 214 0.48 -6.16 -2.08
N ILE A 215 0.54 -6.66 -3.31
CA ILE A 215 0.79 -8.07 -3.55
C ILE A 215 2.12 -8.46 -2.87
N LEU A 216 3.16 -7.64 -3.02
CA LEU A 216 4.46 -7.90 -2.41
C LEU A 216 4.42 -7.83 -0.88
N VAL A 217 3.64 -6.91 -0.29
CA VAL A 217 3.43 -6.83 1.17
C VAL A 217 2.84 -8.13 1.68
N TYR A 218 1.76 -8.65 1.07
CA TYR A 218 1.20 -9.94 1.48
C TYR A 218 2.20 -11.09 1.32
N ILE A 219 3.01 -11.06 0.27
CA ILE A 219 4.04 -12.09 0.04
C ILE A 219 5.10 -12.07 1.15
N VAL A 220 5.56 -10.88 1.55
CA VAL A 220 6.57 -10.70 2.61
C VAL A 220 5.97 -11.00 3.99
N GLU A 221 4.81 -10.44 4.31
CA GLU A 221 4.12 -10.57 5.61
C GLU A 221 3.80 -12.02 5.95
N TYR A 222 3.26 -12.76 4.97
CA TYR A 222 2.83 -14.13 5.18
C TYR A 222 3.82 -15.16 4.68
N ASP A 223 5.00 -14.77 4.20
CA ASP A 223 6.01 -15.68 3.63
C ASP A 223 5.40 -16.61 2.56
N VAL A 224 4.84 -15.99 1.52
CA VAL A 224 4.16 -16.70 0.42
C VAL A 224 5.17 -17.10 -0.65
N ASP A 225 5.36 -18.40 -0.85
CA ASP A 225 6.30 -18.91 -1.84
C ASP A 225 5.66 -19.13 -3.22
N ILE A 226 5.41 -18.04 -3.95
CA ILE A 226 4.90 -18.11 -5.33
C ILE A 226 5.82 -17.48 -6.38
N LEU A 227 6.83 -16.69 -6.03
CA LEU A 227 7.69 -16.03 -7.02
C LEU A 227 8.94 -16.87 -7.31
N LEU A 228 9.20 -17.14 -8.59
CA LEU A 228 10.48 -17.73 -9.02
C LEU A 228 11.56 -16.65 -9.10
N ARG A 229 12.83 -17.06 -9.05
CA ARG A 229 13.98 -16.14 -9.20
C ARG A 229 13.84 -15.21 -10.40
N LYS A 230 13.43 -15.75 -11.55
CA LYS A 230 13.20 -14.96 -12.78
C LYS A 230 12.09 -13.92 -12.62
N ASN A 231 11.05 -14.22 -11.84
CA ASN A 231 9.96 -13.25 -11.61
C ASN A 231 10.49 -12.07 -10.80
N VAL A 232 11.22 -12.35 -9.70
CA VAL A 232 11.79 -11.31 -8.85
C VAL A 232 12.80 -10.45 -9.61
N LEU A 233 13.77 -11.08 -10.30
CA LEU A 233 14.79 -10.37 -11.07
C LEU A 233 14.22 -9.53 -12.21
N ASN A 234 13.11 -9.97 -12.83
CA ASN A 234 12.46 -9.19 -13.89
C ASN A 234 11.73 -7.97 -13.34
N LEU A 235 11.28 -7.99 -12.08
CA LEU A 235 10.60 -6.88 -11.41
C LEU A 235 11.59 -5.92 -10.72
N LEU A 236 12.84 -6.32 -10.49
CA LEU A 236 13.93 -5.43 -10.08
C LEU A 236 14.43 -4.62 -11.28
N ASN A 237 13.68 -3.58 -11.65
CA ASN A 237 13.98 -2.69 -12.77
C ASN A 237 13.56 -1.24 -12.47
N GLU A 238 13.84 -0.32 -13.40
CA GLU A 238 13.59 1.12 -13.26
C GLU A 238 12.11 1.52 -13.19
N ASN A 239 11.19 0.65 -13.62
CA ASN A 239 9.74 0.85 -13.54
C ASN A 239 9.16 0.41 -12.17
N THR A 240 10.00 0.04 -11.21
CA THR A 240 9.55 -0.39 -9.87
C THR A 240 9.88 0.68 -8.85
N ASP A 241 8.89 1.05 -8.04
CA ASP A 241 9.05 2.03 -6.98
C ASP A 241 9.98 1.52 -5.86
N ASN A 242 10.52 2.44 -5.07
CA ASN A 242 11.45 2.15 -3.98
C ASN A 242 10.96 1.09 -2.99
N LEU A 243 9.69 1.15 -2.58
CA LEU A 243 9.16 0.24 -1.57
C LEU A 243 9.05 -1.17 -2.15
N SER A 244 8.53 -1.28 -3.36
CA SER A 244 8.46 -2.55 -4.09
C SER A 244 9.84 -3.15 -4.36
N LEU A 245 10.85 -2.33 -4.70
CA LEU A 245 12.24 -2.78 -4.86
C LEU A 245 12.82 -3.36 -3.55
N SER A 246 12.55 -2.72 -2.42
CA SER A 246 12.95 -3.23 -1.10
C SER A 246 12.27 -4.57 -0.79
N LEU A 247 10.97 -4.69 -1.03
CA LEU A 247 10.24 -5.96 -0.82
C LEU A 247 10.74 -7.09 -1.74
N LEU A 248 11.02 -6.80 -3.02
CA LEU A 248 11.59 -7.77 -3.95
C LEU A 248 12.97 -8.24 -3.51
N THR A 249 13.80 -7.33 -3.01
CA THR A 249 15.11 -7.65 -2.43
C THR A 249 14.97 -8.56 -1.20
N ILE A 250 14.03 -8.25 -0.29
CA ILE A 250 13.72 -9.12 0.87
C ILE A 250 13.30 -10.52 0.40
N ILE A 251 12.40 -10.61 -0.57
CA ILE A 251 11.95 -11.89 -1.14
C ILE A 251 13.13 -12.66 -1.74
N TYR A 252 14.05 -11.98 -2.42
CA TYR A 252 15.24 -12.61 -2.98
C TYR A 252 16.16 -13.17 -1.89
N LEU A 253 16.46 -12.36 -0.86
CA LEU A 253 17.40 -12.69 0.21
C LEU A 253 16.89 -13.81 1.12
N ARG A 254 15.56 -13.96 1.28
CA ARG A 254 14.96 -15.10 1.99
C ARG A 254 15.13 -16.45 1.27
N LYS A 255 15.61 -16.45 0.03
CA LYS A 255 15.79 -17.66 -0.78
C LYS A 255 17.28 -17.96 -0.96
N PRO A 256 17.67 -19.25 -1.10
CA PRO A 256 19.05 -19.65 -1.33
C PRO A 256 19.49 -19.40 -2.78
N TRP A 257 19.21 -18.21 -3.31
CA TRP A 257 19.62 -17.78 -4.64
C TRP A 257 20.97 -17.06 -4.58
N LYS A 258 21.74 -17.15 -5.67
CA LYS A 258 23.08 -16.54 -5.75
C LYS A 258 22.98 -15.03 -5.60
N ILE A 259 23.64 -14.48 -4.59
CA ILE A 259 23.61 -13.05 -4.27
C ILE A 259 24.27 -12.20 -5.37
N GLU A 260 25.23 -12.77 -6.10
CA GLU A 260 25.97 -12.09 -7.16
C GLU A 260 25.03 -11.63 -8.29
N ILE A 261 23.96 -12.38 -8.57
CA ILE A 261 22.94 -12.03 -9.58
C ILE A 261 22.05 -10.89 -9.10
N LEU A 262 21.78 -10.81 -7.79
CA LEU A 262 21.04 -9.70 -7.20
C LEU A 262 21.88 -8.43 -7.23
N LEU A 263 23.17 -8.54 -6.86
CA LEU A 263 24.11 -7.41 -6.89
C LEU A 263 24.24 -6.82 -8.29
N GLU A 264 24.29 -7.67 -9.33
CA GLU A 264 24.27 -7.23 -10.73
C GLU A 264 23.06 -6.34 -11.03
N LYS A 265 21.85 -6.79 -10.66
CA LYS A 265 20.62 -6.01 -10.87
C LYS A 265 20.60 -4.68 -10.10
N ILE A 266 21.07 -4.68 -8.85
CA ILE A 266 21.10 -3.47 -8.03
C ILE A 266 22.11 -2.46 -8.57
N ASP A 267 23.30 -2.94 -8.96
CA ASP A 267 24.37 -2.11 -9.50
C ASP A 267 23.93 -1.44 -10.82
N ASP A 268 23.27 -2.18 -11.71
CA ASP A 268 22.68 -1.64 -12.94
C ASP A 268 21.62 -0.56 -12.63
N LEU A 269 20.72 -0.81 -11.67
CA LEU A 269 19.71 0.17 -11.25
C LEU A 269 20.35 1.46 -10.71
N PHE A 270 21.39 1.31 -9.89
CA PHE A 270 22.07 2.45 -9.29
C PHE A 270 22.82 3.28 -10.33
N LYS A 271 23.47 2.66 -11.32
CA LYS A 271 24.09 3.38 -12.44
C LYS A 271 23.07 4.16 -13.26
N ASN A 272 22.02 3.47 -13.73
CA ASN A 272 21.05 4.05 -14.67
C ASN A 272 20.23 5.21 -14.06
N SER A 273 20.11 5.26 -12.73
CA SER A 273 19.37 6.32 -12.05
C SER A 273 20.13 7.66 -11.91
N LYS A 274 21.42 7.71 -12.25
CA LYS A 274 22.27 8.90 -12.10
C LYS A 274 22.26 9.86 -13.29
N ASP A 275 21.88 9.39 -14.48
CA ASP A 275 22.01 10.15 -15.74
C ASP A 275 21.24 11.48 -15.78
N TYR A 276 20.31 11.69 -14.86
CA TYR A 276 19.43 12.86 -14.81
C TYR A 276 19.86 13.93 -13.80
N TYR A 277 20.95 13.72 -13.04
CA TYR A 277 21.34 14.62 -11.94
C TYR A 277 22.71 15.27 -12.16
N PRO A 278 22.86 16.58 -11.89
CA PRO A 278 24.17 17.23 -11.83
C PRO A 278 25.09 16.56 -10.80
N GLU A 279 26.40 16.54 -11.09
CA GLU A 279 27.42 15.92 -10.22
C GLU A 279 27.46 16.47 -8.78
N LYS A 280 26.90 17.65 -8.54
CA LYS A 280 26.88 18.32 -7.23
C LYS A 280 25.76 17.87 -6.30
N ILE A 281 24.77 17.12 -6.81
CA ILE A 281 23.62 16.68 -6.00
C ILE A 281 24.00 15.39 -5.27
N GLY A 282 23.92 15.40 -3.94
CA GLY A 282 24.16 14.24 -3.10
C GLY A 282 23.32 13.02 -3.51
N VAL A 283 23.87 11.83 -3.36
CA VAL A 283 23.27 10.59 -3.89
C VAL A 283 21.91 10.30 -3.28
N MET A 284 21.73 10.62 -2.00
CA MET A 284 20.47 10.42 -1.29
C MET A 284 19.41 11.49 -1.60
N SER A 285 19.77 12.52 -2.37
CA SER A 285 18.82 13.48 -2.95
C SER A 285 18.32 13.05 -4.34
N GLN A 286 18.88 11.96 -4.90
CA GLN A 286 18.54 11.47 -6.22
C GLN A 286 17.40 10.44 -6.19
N ASN A 287 16.96 10.01 -7.37
CA ASN A 287 16.07 8.85 -7.48
C ASN A 287 16.68 7.62 -6.79
N LEU A 288 15.80 6.74 -6.35
CA LEU A 288 16.13 5.52 -5.62
C LEU A 288 16.71 5.72 -4.21
N TRP A 289 16.68 6.93 -3.62
CA TRP A 289 17.28 7.19 -2.29
C TRP A 289 16.86 6.18 -1.21
N TYR A 290 15.56 5.83 -1.15
CA TYR A 290 15.05 4.91 -0.13
C TYR A 290 15.58 3.50 -0.36
N PHE A 291 15.60 3.04 -1.61
CA PHE A 291 16.15 1.74 -1.95
C PHE A 291 17.67 1.69 -1.74
N ARG A 292 18.40 2.76 -2.08
CA ARG A 292 19.84 2.91 -1.81
C ARG A 292 20.14 2.80 -0.32
N TYR A 293 19.42 3.55 0.50
CA TYR A 293 19.54 3.47 1.96
C TYR A 293 19.30 2.05 2.45
N PHE A 294 18.23 1.40 1.98
CA PHE A 294 17.94 0.02 2.37
C PHE A 294 19.07 -0.94 2.02
N ILE A 295 19.65 -0.85 0.81
CA ILE A 295 20.79 -1.69 0.42
C ILE A 295 22.01 -1.40 1.30
N TYR A 296 22.39 -0.14 1.53
CA TYR A 296 23.54 0.17 2.40
C TYR A 296 23.32 -0.28 3.84
N TYR A 297 22.09 -0.18 4.33
CA TYR A 297 21.72 -0.69 5.64
C TYR A 297 21.88 -2.21 5.73
N LEU A 298 21.41 -2.97 4.73
CA LEU A 298 21.62 -4.43 4.66
C LEU A 298 23.11 -4.82 4.62
N ILE A 299 23.96 -3.98 4.01
CA ILE A 299 25.41 -4.20 3.97
C ILE A 299 26.04 -3.91 5.33
N LYS A 300 25.60 -2.84 6.01
CA LYS A 300 26.08 -2.45 7.34
C LYS A 300 25.72 -3.49 8.41
N GLU A 301 24.56 -4.12 8.27
CA GLU A 301 24.09 -5.24 9.12
C GLU A 301 24.59 -6.62 8.65
N ASP A 302 25.49 -6.69 7.67
CA ASP A 302 26.08 -7.93 7.13
C ASP A 302 25.07 -8.96 6.56
N VAL A 303 23.82 -8.54 6.31
CA VAL A 303 22.82 -9.36 5.59
C VAL A 303 23.23 -9.56 4.14
N ILE A 304 23.83 -8.53 3.53
CA ILE A 304 24.57 -8.63 2.28
C ILE A 304 26.06 -8.56 2.64
N PRO A 305 26.77 -9.71 2.72
CA PRO A 305 28.12 -9.72 3.23
C PRO A 305 29.10 -8.90 2.39
N LYS A 306 29.95 -8.10 3.05
CA LYS A 306 30.92 -7.22 2.37
C LYS A 306 31.88 -7.99 1.45
N ASN A 307 32.26 -9.21 1.81
CA ASN A 307 33.11 -10.06 0.98
C ASN A 307 32.43 -10.45 -0.36
N LYS A 308 31.10 -10.63 -0.37
CA LYS A 308 30.32 -10.92 -1.58
C LYS A 308 30.28 -9.72 -2.51
N ILE A 309 30.13 -8.52 -1.95
CA ILE A 309 30.23 -7.26 -2.72
C ILE A 309 31.61 -7.10 -3.33
N ASN A 310 32.67 -7.27 -2.54
CA ASN A 310 34.04 -7.17 -3.04
C ASN A 310 34.33 -8.19 -4.16
N SER A 311 33.84 -9.42 -4.02
CA SER A 311 33.95 -10.46 -5.06
C SER A 311 33.23 -10.06 -6.35
N TYR A 312 32.00 -9.53 -6.24
CA TYR A 312 31.24 -9.00 -7.37
C TYR A 312 31.94 -7.80 -8.03
N CYS A 313 32.40 -6.82 -7.24
CA CYS A 313 33.07 -5.65 -7.78
C CYS A 313 34.38 -6.03 -8.51
N ASN A 314 35.13 -6.99 -7.97
CA ASN A 314 36.32 -7.52 -8.63
C ASN A 314 35.99 -8.22 -9.95
N SER A 315 34.90 -9.03 -10.00
CA SER A 315 34.51 -9.72 -11.23
C SER A 315 34.02 -8.77 -12.33
N GLN A 316 33.51 -7.59 -11.95
CA GLN A 316 33.13 -6.50 -12.85
C GLN A 316 34.30 -5.56 -13.20
N ASN A 317 35.53 -5.86 -12.75
CA ASN A 317 36.73 -5.05 -12.98
C ASN A 317 36.63 -3.60 -12.45
N TYR A 318 35.92 -3.38 -11.35
CA TYR A 318 35.93 -2.08 -10.70
C TYR A 318 37.32 -1.76 -10.15
N SER A 319 37.75 -0.50 -10.35
CA SER A 319 38.96 -0.01 -9.69
C SER A 319 38.74 0.09 -8.18
N SER A 320 39.79 -0.16 -7.40
CA SER A 320 39.77 -0.06 -5.95
C SER A 320 40.84 0.91 -5.45
N ASN A 321 40.56 1.56 -4.32
CA ASN A 321 41.50 2.41 -3.61
C ASN A 321 41.36 2.18 -2.09
N GLN A 322 41.96 3.05 -1.27
CA GLN A 322 41.89 2.96 0.19
C GLN A 322 40.46 3.03 0.76
N LYS A 323 39.49 3.61 0.03
CA LYS A 323 38.06 3.66 0.38
C LYS A 323 37.26 2.45 -0.13
N GLY A 324 37.92 1.47 -0.76
CA GLY A 324 37.29 0.28 -1.36
C GLY A 324 37.09 0.39 -2.87
N TYR A 325 36.16 -0.39 -3.41
CA TYR A 325 35.84 -0.38 -4.84
C TYR A 325 35.07 0.89 -5.23
N LYS A 326 35.39 1.43 -6.40
CA LYS A 326 34.72 2.55 -7.08
C LYS A 326 33.39 2.08 -7.68
N SER A 327 32.43 1.71 -6.83
CA SER A 327 31.11 1.21 -7.21
C SER A 327 30.02 1.94 -6.43
N ASP A 328 28.84 2.05 -7.03
CA ASP A 328 27.62 2.57 -6.41
C ASP A 328 27.08 1.70 -5.28
N LEU A 329 27.57 0.46 -5.15
CA LEU A 329 27.29 -0.39 -4.00
C LEU A 329 28.13 -0.02 -2.77
N ASN A 330 29.13 0.86 -2.91
CA ASN A 330 30.01 1.28 -1.83
C ASN A 330 29.69 2.70 -1.36
N TRP A 331 28.93 2.81 -0.26
CA TRP A 331 28.56 4.09 0.35
C TRP A 331 29.75 5.02 0.63
N CYS A 332 30.87 4.48 1.14
CA CYS A 332 32.08 5.26 1.45
C CYS A 332 32.74 5.88 0.20
N TYR A 333 32.40 5.39 -0.99
CA TYR A 333 32.91 5.90 -2.25
C TYR A 333 32.01 6.99 -2.84
N ILE A 334 30.69 6.82 -2.75
CA ILE A 334 29.73 7.69 -3.43
C ILE A 334 29.19 8.82 -2.56
N ASN A 335 29.33 8.73 -1.24
CA ASN A 335 28.81 9.77 -0.37
C ASN A 335 29.53 11.10 -0.63
N SER A 336 28.76 12.18 -0.59
CA SER A 336 29.27 13.55 -0.72
C SER A 336 29.19 14.27 0.63
N ASN A 337 29.77 15.45 0.72
CA ASN A 337 29.60 16.37 1.86
C ASN A 337 28.33 17.23 1.69
N ASP A 338 27.34 16.74 0.95
CA ASP A 338 26.02 17.37 0.89
C ASP A 338 25.25 17.07 2.17
N ALA A 339 24.47 18.04 2.67
CA ALA A 339 23.76 17.93 3.94
C ALA A 339 22.80 16.73 4.00
N VAL A 340 22.23 16.31 2.87
CA VAL A 340 21.34 15.14 2.81
C VAL A 340 22.16 13.85 2.92
N ASP A 341 23.28 13.75 2.23
CA ASP A 341 24.18 12.59 2.35
C ASP A 341 24.78 12.48 3.76
N GLU A 342 25.12 13.60 4.39
CA GLU A 342 25.58 13.64 5.78
C GLU A 342 24.51 13.11 6.75
N PHE A 343 23.25 13.55 6.60
CA PHE A 343 22.13 13.03 7.39
C PHE A 343 21.96 11.52 7.25
N PHE A 344 21.96 10.98 6.03
CA PHE A 344 21.84 9.53 5.83
C PHE A 344 23.09 8.76 6.28
N ASN A 345 24.27 9.38 6.24
CA ASN A 345 25.47 8.81 6.82
C ASN A 345 25.33 8.65 8.35
N GLU A 346 24.80 9.66 9.04
CA GLU A 346 24.50 9.56 10.48
C GLU A 346 23.51 8.44 10.78
N LEU A 347 22.45 8.29 9.97
CA LEU A 347 21.50 7.18 10.13
C LEU A 347 22.16 5.80 9.94
N LEU A 348 23.03 5.65 8.95
CA LEU A 348 23.76 4.40 8.70
C LEU A 348 24.77 4.08 9.81
N GLU A 349 25.49 5.07 10.33
CA GLU A 349 26.40 4.88 11.47
C GLU A 349 25.64 4.58 12.76
N GLY A 350 24.48 5.20 12.95
CA GLY A 350 23.53 4.88 14.03
C GLY A 350 22.77 3.57 13.84
N LYS A 351 22.97 2.85 12.73
CA LYS A 351 22.26 1.61 12.37
C LYS A 351 20.73 1.74 12.45
N ILE A 352 20.19 2.88 12.01
CA ILE A 352 18.74 3.16 12.10
C ILE A 352 17.97 2.39 11.02
N PRO A 353 17.07 1.43 11.36
CA PRO A 353 16.29 0.72 10.36
C PRO A 353 15.15 1.58 9.81
N LEU A 354 14.98 1.61 8.48
CA LEU A 354 13.71 2.01 7.85
C LEU A 354 12.76 0.81 7.64
N ILE A 355 13.31 -0.40 7.71
CA ILE A 355 12.60 -1.68 7.67
C ILE A 355 13.20 -2.55 8.78
N ASP A 356 12.35 -3.10 9.63
CA ASP A 356 12.76 -4.02 10.70
C ASP A 356 13.16 -5.37 10.09
N LEU A 357 14.46 -5.72 10.18
CA LEU A 357 15.04 -6.91 9.57
C LEU A 357 14.67 -8.20 10.30
N GLU A 358 14.46 -8.16 11.62
CA GLU A 358 13.97 -9.30 12.40
C GLU A 358 12.53 -9.60 12.01
N TYR A 359 11.68 -8.56 11.93
CA TYR A 359 10.30 -8.69 11.48
C TYR A 359 10.21 -9.33 10.09
N VAL A 360 11.10 -8.94 9.17
CA VAL A 360 11.15 -9.52 7.83
C VAL A 360 12.02 -10.76 7.71
N ASN A 361 12.43 -11.42 8.79
CA ASN A 361 13.19 -12.67 8.79
C ASN A 361 14.47 -12.62 7.92
N LEU A 362 15.25 -11.54 8.03
CA LEU A 362 16.55 -11.41 7.36
C LEU A 362 17.74 -11.54 8.32
N ILE A 363 17.52 -11.41 9.62
CA ILE A 363 18.51 -11.59 10.70
C ILE A 363 17.94 -12.51 11.77
#